data_AF-M1N4C8-F1
#
_entry.id   AF-M1N4C8-F1
#
_cell.length_a   1.000
_cell.length_b   1.000
_cell.length_c   1.000
_cell.angle_alpha   90.00
_cell.angle_beta   90.00
_cell.angle_gamma   90.00
#
_symmetry.space_group_name_H-M   'P 1'
#
loop_
_entity.id
_entity.type
_entity.pdbx_description
1 polymer ?
#
loop_
_entity_poly.entity_id
_entity_poly.type
_entity_poly.pdbx_seq_one_letter_code
_entity_poly.pdbx_strand_id
1 'polypeptide(L)' 'MKEISRADGEPYYPIPKPENKDLYSLYQKGADAAKNVYFLGRLGTYSYMNMDAVVMQSLELCESL' A
#
# COMPACT_ATOMS: atom_id res chain seq x y z
N MET A 1 -14.28 -24.25 1.94
CA MET A 1 -13.38 -23.49 2.85
C MET A 1 -14.05 -22.15 3.14
N LYS A 2 -14.09 -21.69 4.39
CA LYS A 2 -14.72 -20.42 4.76
C LYS A 2 -13.61 -19.46 5.18
N GLU A 3 -13.62 -18.25 4.62
CA GLU A 3 -12.74 -17.18 5.06
C GLU A 3 -13.21 -16.65 6.42
N ILE A 4 -12.26 -16.46 7.34
CA ILE A 4 -12.53 -15.98 8.70
C ILE A 4 -11.60 -14.80 8.94
N SER A 5 -12.16 -13.62 9.21
CA SER A 5 -11.39 -12.44 9.56
C SER A 5 -10.57 -12.66 10.82
N ARG A 6 -9.30 -12.25 10.78
CA ARG A 6 -8.35 -12.32 11.90
C ARG A 6 -7.76 -10.95 12.14
N ALA A 7 -7.44 -10.66 13.41
CA ALA A 7 -6.75 -9.44 13.80
C ALA A 7 -5.22 -9.56 13.67
N ASP A 8 -4.73 -10.80 13.60
CA ASP A 8 -3.35 -11.21 13.53
C ASP A 8 -3.06 -12.05 12.27
N GLY A 9 -1.79 -12.17 11.91
CA GLY A 9 -1.32 -12.91 10.73
C GLY A 9 -0.85 -12.00 9.59
N GLU A 10 -0.92 -12.51 8.37
CA GLU A 10 -0.48 -11.78 7.18
C GLU A 10 -1.40 -10.58 6.88
N PRO A 11 -0.83 -9.41 6.54
CA PRO A 11 -1.61 -8.24 6.21
C PRO A 11 -2.24 -8.37 4.81
N TYR A 12 -3.56 -8.52 4.74
CA TYR A 12 -4.29 -8.58 3.47
C TYR A 12 -4.96 -7.27 3.07
N TYR A 13 -5.44 -6.48 4.04
CA TYR A 13 -6.26 -5.30 3.80
C TYR A 13 -5.85 -4.11 4.67
N PRO A 14 -5.75 -2.90 4.10
CA PRO A 14 -5.65 -1.68 4.90
C PRO A 14 -6.99 -1.41 5.59
N ILE A 15 -6.94 -0.73 6.73
CA ILE A 15 -8.12 -0.32 7.50
C ILE A 15 -8.28 1.21 7.33
N PRO A 16 -9.20 1.69 6.49
CA PRO A 16 -9.32 3.11 6.14
C PRO A 16 -10.02 3.89 7.25
N LYS A 17 -9.27 4.21 8.30
CA LYS A 17 -9.70 5.07 9.40
C LYS A 17 -8.81 6.31 9.48
N PRO A 18 -9.34 7.46 9.96
CA PRO A 18 -8.55 8.70 10.10
C PRO A 18 -7.22 8.49 10.82
N GLU A 19 -7.23 7.80 11.96
CA GLU A 19 -6.02 7.54 12.75
C GLU A 19 -4.96 6.72 12.01
N ASN A 20 -5.38 5.79 11.15
CA ASN A 20 -4.46 4.99 10.34
C ASN A 20 -3.91 5.78 9.16
N LYS A 21 -4.72 6.71 8.60
CA LYS A 21 -4.28 7.63 7.55
C LYS A 21 -3.24 8.61 8.08
N ASP A 22 -3.46 9.13 9.29
CA ASP A 22 -2.51 10.03 9.95
C ASP A 22 -1.18 9.30 10.22
N LEU A 23 -1.23 8.05 10.70
CA LEU A 23 -0.05 7.21 10.87
C LEU A 23 0.65 6.93 9.54
N TYR A 24 -0.10 6.56 8.50
CA TYR A 24 0.45 6.33 7.16
C TYR A 24 1.16 7.58 6.61
N SER A 25 0.63 8.78 6.85
CA SER A 25 1.28 10.03 6.41
C SER A 25 2.68 10.21 6.99
N LEU A 26 2.95 9.71 8.20
CA LEU A 26 4.29 9.73 8.79
C LEU A 26 5.25 8.80 8.03
N TYR A 27 4.79 7.59 7.67
CA TYR A 27 5.57 6.66 6.86
C TYR A 27 5.77 7.15 5.43
N GLN A 28 4.75 7.76 4.84
CA GLN A 28 4.80 8.33 3.49
C GLN A 28 5.90 9.38 3.38
N LYS A 29 6.03 10.29 4.37
CA LYS A 29 7.13 11.27 4.40
C LYS A 29 8.52 10.60 4.39
N GLY A 30 8.67 9.46 5.07
CA GLY A 30 9.91 8.69 5.06
C GLY A 30 10.15 7.99 3.73
N ALA A 31 9.09 7.45 3.12
CA ALA A 31 9.14 6.82 1.81
C ALA A 31 9.52 7.83 0.72
N ASP A 32 8.93 9.03 0.73
CA ASP A 32 9.22 10.11 -0.23
C ASP A 32 10.68 10.61 -0.12
N ALA A 33 11.32 10.45 1.04
CA ALA A 33 12.71 10.83 1.26
C ALA A 33 13.71 9.72 0.87
N ALA A 34 13.25 8.49 0.61
CA ALA A 34 14.11 7.37 0.27
C ALA A 34 14.63 7.50 -1.16
N LYS A 35 15.95 7.44 -1.34
CA LYS A 35 16.58 7.52 -2.66
C LYS A 35 16.67 6.14 -3.30
N ASN A 36 16.36 6.05 -4.59
CA ASN A 36 16.42 4.82 -5.39
C ASN A 36 15.55 3.67 -4.82
N VAL A 37 14.47 4.02 -4.12
CA VAL A 37 13.48 3.06 -3.61
C VAL A 37 12.10 3.59 -3.97
N TYR A 38 11.26 2.74 -4.57
CA TYR A 38 9.90 3.09 -4.97
C TYR A 38 8.91 2.16 -4.25
N PHE A 39 7.97 2.74 -3.51
CA PHE A 39 6.95 2.00 -2.78
C PHE A 39 5.65 1.98 -3.59
N LEU A 40 5.19 0.78 -3.94
CA LEU A 40 4.01 0.56 -4.78
C LEU A 40 3.06 -0.48 -4.18
N GLY A 41 1.87 -0.60 -4.77
CA GLY A 41 0.89 -1.62 -4.49
C GLY A 41 0.15 -1.42 -3.17
N ARG A 42 -0.77 -2.34 -2.89
CA ARG A 42 -1.71 -2.28 -1.75
C ARG A 42 -1.01 -2.03 -0.41
N LEU A 43 0.04 -2.81 -0.13
CA LEU A 43 0.76 -2.74 1.15
C LEU A 43 1.81 -1.63 1.18
N GLY A 44 2.50 -1.38 0.07
CA GLY A 44 3.52 -0.33 -0.01
C GLY A 44 2.94 1.09 0.05
N THR A 45 1.68 1.26 -0.37
CA THR A 45 0.99 2.56 -0.39
C THR A 45 -0.21 2.63 0.57
N TYR A 46 -0.38 1.62 1.42
CA TYR A 46 -1.50 1.51 2.37
C TYR A 46 -2.88 1.85 1.75
N SER A 47 -3.17 1.27 0.58
CA SER A 47 -4.34 1.62 -0.23
C SER A 47 -5.17 0.40 -0.60
N TYR A 48 -6.50 0.52 -0.54
CA TYR A 48 -7.39 -0.56 -0.96
C TYR A 48 -7.43 -0.62 -2.49
N MET A 49 -6.67 -1.53 -3.08
CA MET A 49 -6.53 -1.67 -4.53
C MET A 49 -6.90 -3.07 -5.02
N ASN A 50 -7.58 -3.15 -6.16
CA ASN A 50 -7.75 -4.39 -6.91
C ASN A 50 -6.48 -4.71 -7.72
N MET A 51 -6.44 -5.91 -8.31
CA MET A 51 -5.26 -6.40 -9.03
C MET A 51 -4.88 -5.52 -10.23
N ASP A 52 -5.87 -5.13 -11.03
CA ASP A 52 -5.71 -4.28 -12.21
C ASP A 52 -5.09 -2.92 -11.87
N ALA A 53 -5.54 -2.29 -10.78
CA ALA A 53 -4.99 -1.02 -10.32
C ALA A 53 -3.51 -1.15 -9.88
N VAL A 54 -3.13 -2.25 -9.23
CA VAL A 54 -1.74 -2.51 -8.83
C VAL A 54 -0.85 -2.74 -10.05
N VAL A 55 -1.34 -3.51 -11.03
CA VAL A 55 -0.61 -3.75 -12.29
C VAL A 55 -0.42 -2.44 -13.05
N MET A 56 -1.48 -1.65 -13.22
CA MET A 56 -1.42 -0.35 -13.89
C MET A 56 -0.40 0.57 -13.22
N GLN A 57 -0.48 0.76 -11.90
CA GLN A 57 0.45 1.58 -11.15
C GLN A 57 1.92 1.14 -11.34
N SER A 58 2.16 -0.17 -11.42
CA SER A 58 3.50 -0.72 -11.62
C SER A 58 4.04 -0.41 -13.02
N LEU A 59 3.19 -0.54 -14.05
CA LEU A 59 3.55 -0.22 -15.43
C LEU A 59 3.82 1.29 -15.60
N GLU A 60 2.96 2.14 -15.04
CA GLU A 60 3.14 3.59 -15.06
C GLU A 60 4.47 4.02 -14.42
N LEU A 61 4.85 3.42 -13.28
CA LEU A 61 6.16 3.68 -12.70
C LEU A 61 7.27 3.28 -13.67
N CYS A 62 7.25 2.04 -14.18
CA CYS A 62 8.28 1.54 -15.08
C CYS A 62 8.46 2.40 -16.34
N GLU A 63 7.37 2.96 -16.88
CA GLU A 63 7.43 3.88 -18.03
C GLU A 63 8.00 5.27 -17.66
N SER A 64 7.88 5.69 -16.39
CA SER A 64 8.35 6.99 -15.91
C SER A 64 9.81 7.01 -15.45
N LEU A 65 10.44 5.84 -15.29
CA LEU A 65 11.84 5.67 -14.88
C LEU A 65 12.79 5.70 -16.09
#